data_AF-A0AAW1BTX2-F1
#
_entry.id   AF-A0AAW1BTX2-F1
#
_cell.length_a   1.000
_cell.length_b   1.000
_cell.length_c   1.000
_cell.angle_alpha   90.00
_cell.angle_beta   90.00
_cell.angle_gamma   90.00
#
_symmetry.space_group_name_H-M   'P 1'
#
loop_
_entity.id
_entity.type
_entity.pdbx_description
1 polymer ?
#
loop_
_entity_poly.entity_id
_entity_poly.type
_entity_poly.pdbx_seq_one_letter_code
_entity_poly.pdbx_strand_id
1 'polypeptide(L)'
;MFSLGLWVLITKSAYISLLQSAFDSFRSLLYIFIAIGAFTMFLGLWGTLGLFYGVRFVLIVYIPLLILIVIFHFFPGLFMNFQQKKIEDKLTKNILGFIQNYNPMDQANQHKAVAWDYVQVQLSCCGWTGPENWKNNTFFQDQAGIYPCSCSSHPASFQPVLGVCRLTAVSHKSVVDDWPVTKQGCGTLVQKRFKKVANTVFVVSFVVLFSEILGIGLSFYICAGRNVDVEGHS
;
A
#
# COMPACT_ATOMS: atom_id res chain seq x y z
N MET A 1 -1.04 -10.63 -10.59
CA MET A 1 -1.67 -9.43 -9.99
C MET A 1 -2.53 -9.78 -8.78
N PHE A 2 -3.51 -10.69 -8.90
CA PHE A 2 -4.36 -11.12 -7.78
C PHE A 2 -3.58 -11.56 -6.53
N SER A 3 -2.65 -12.52 -6.69
CA SER A 3 -1.83 -13.03 -5.58
C SER A 3 -0.95 -11.96 -4.92
N LEU A 4 -0.47 -10.97 -5.70
CA LEU A 4 0.25 -9.83 -5.15
C LEU A 4 -0.65 -8.91 -4.34
N GLY A 5 -1.85 -8.63 -4.84
CA GLY A 5 -2.84 -7.84 -4.12
C GLY A 5 -3.22 -8.48 -2.78
N LEU A 6 -3.44 -9.81 -2.77
CA LEU A 6 -3.66 -10.57 -1.54
C LEU A 6 -2.43 -10.56 -0.62
N TRP A 7 -1.23 -10.78 -1.16
CA TRP A 7 0.00 -10.76 -0.38
C TRP A 7 0.22 -9.40 0.31
N VAL A 8 -0.05 -8.30 -0.40
CA VAL A 8 -0.01 -6.95 0.15
C VAL A 8 -1.05 -6.82 1.26
N LEU A 9 -2.32 -7.18 1.00
CA LEU A 9 -3.41 -7.10 1.97
C LEU A 9 -3.10 -7.85 3.28
N ILE A 10 -2.57 -9.08 3.17
CA ILE A 10 -2.32 -9.98 4.29
C ILE A 10 -1.04 -9.60 5.04
N THR A 11 0.07 -9.41 4.32
CA THR A 11 1.40 -9.30 4.95
C THR A 11 1.73 -7.89 5.43
N LYS A 12 0.99 -6.88 4.94
CA LYS A 12 1.30 -5.47 5.18
C LYS A 12 0.13 -4.69 5.78
N SER A 13 -0.82 -5.38 6.42
CA SER A 13 -2.02 -4.78 7.03
C SER A 13 -1.73 -3.50 7.82
N ALA A 14 -0.69 -3.50 8.65
CA ALA A 14 -0.16 -2.35 9.37
C ALA A 14 0.16 -1.11 8.53
N TYR A 15 0.91 -1.31 7.46
CA TYR A 15 1.34 -0.24 6.55
C TYR A 15 0.17 0.19 5.67
N ILE A 16 -0.72 -0.74 5.31
CA ILE A 16 -1.95 -0.44 4.58
C ILE A 16 -2.87 0.42 5.42
N SER A 17 -3.04 0.11 6.70
CA SER A 17 -3.85 0.92 7.62
C SER A 17 -3.29 2.33 7.77
N LEU A 18 -1.95 2.48 7.83
CA LEU A 18 -1.30 3.79 7.82
C LEU A 18 -1.46 4.53 6.48
N LEU A 19 -1.28 3.84 5.36
CA LEU A 19 -1.46 4.43 4.04
C LEU A 19 -2.94 4.78 3.78
N GLN A 20 -3.87 4.01 4.31
CA GLN A 20 -5.30 4.28 4.27
C GLN A 20 -5.66 5.46 5.16
N SER A 21 -5.05 5.60 6.35
CA SER A 21 -5.28 6.75 7.22
C SER A 21 -4.66 8.03 6.66
N ALA A 22 -3.56 7.92 5.93
CA ALA A 22 -2.91 9.03 5.25
C ALA A 22 -3.54 9.35 3.87
N PHE A 23 -4.13 8.38 3.20
CA PHE A 23 -4.76 8.50 1.88
C PHE A 23 -6.05 7.70 1.83
N ASP A 24 -7.19 8.39 1.99
CA ASP A 24 -8.51 7.75 1.99
C ASP A 24 -8.78 6.94 0.70
N SER A 25 -8.23 7.38 -0.44
CA SER A 25 -8.38 6.71 -1.74
C SER A 25 -7.53 5.44 -1.92
N PHE A 26 -6.56 5.18 -1.05
CA PHE A 26 -5.61 4.06 -1.22
C PHE A 26 -6.31 2.70 -1.12
N ARG A 27 -7.30 2.58 -0.21
CA ARG A 27 -8.08 1.34 -0.04
C ARG A 27 -8.89 1.01 -1.30
N SER A 28 -9.55 1.99 -1.88
CA SER A 28 -10.31 1.80 -3.13
C SER A 28 -9.40 1.37 -4.27
N LEU A 29 -8.23 2.01 -4.39
CA LEU A 29 -7.24 1.65 -5.41
C LEU A 29 -6.74 0.20 -5.26
N LEU A 30 -6.47 -0.25 -4.03
CA LEU A 30 -6.06 -1.63 -3.75
C LEU A 30 -7.14 -2.65 -4.13
N TYR A 31 -8.41 -2.40 -3.82
CA TYR A 31 -9.49 -3.32 -4.20
C TYR A 31 -9.71 -3.37 -5.71
N ILE A 32 -9.63 -2.23 -6.40
CA ILE A 32 -9.69 -2.18 -7.87
C ILE A 32 -8.55 -3.01 -8.47
N PHE A 33 -7.34 -2.88 -7.94
CA PHE A 33 -6.18 -3.66 -8.39
C PHE A 33 -6.37 -5.18 -8.20
N ILE A 34 -6.96 -5.60 -7.07
CA ILE A 34 -7.31 -7.01 -6.83
C ILE A 34 -8.39 -7.48 -7.81
N ALA A 35 -9.44 -6.69 -8.02
CA ALA A 35 -10.54 -7.02 -8.92
C ALA A 35 -10.08 -7.18 -10.36
N ILE A 36 -9.26 -6.25 -10.85
CA ILE A 36 -8.64 -6.34 -12.19
C ILE A 36 -7.78 -7.59 -12.28
N GLY A 37 -6.97 -7.88 -11.25
CA GLY A 37 -6.15 -9.10 -11.22
C GLY A 37 -6.96 -10.41 -11.23
N ALA A 38 -8.17 -10.42 -10.65
CA ALA A 38 -9.06 -11.57 -10.72
C ALA A 38 -9.73 -11.69 -12.10
N PHE A 39 -10.14 -10.56 -12.67
CA PHE A 39 -10.71 -10.49 -14.01
C PHE A 39 -9.72 -10.93 -15.09
N THR A 40 -8.44 -10.52 -14.99
CA THR A 40 -7.40 -10.98 -15.92
C THR A 40 -7.18 -12.49 -15.84
N MET A 41 -7.26 -13.07 -14.64
CA MET A 41 -7.19 -14.53 -14.45
C MET A 41 -8.35 -15.25 -15.15
N PHE A 42 -9.57 -14.72 -14.99
CA PHE A 42 -10.76 -15.25 -15.67
C PHE A 42 -10.63 -15.15 -17.20
N LEU A 43 -10.15 -14.02 -17.72
CA LEU A 43 -9.91 -13.87 -19.16
C LEU A 43 -8.84 -14.82 -19.68
N GLY A 44 -7.80 -15.11 -18.88
CA GLY A 44 -6.81 -16.13 -19.23
C GLY A 44 -7.44 -17.49 -19.50
N LEU A 45 -8.36 -17.93 -18.62
CA LEU A 45 -9.11 -19.17 -18.81
C LEU A 45 -9.96 -19.11 -20.09
N TRP A 46 -10.67 -18.01 -20.32
CA TRP A 46 -11.49 -17.82 -21.52
C TRP A 46 -10.67 -17.84 -22.80
N GLY A 47 -9.49 -17.22 -22.80
CA GLY A 47 -8.55 -17.27 -23.93
C GLY A 47 -8.14 -18.71 -24.25
N THR A 48 -7.78 -19.51 -23.24
CA THR A 48 -7.42 -20.92 -23.46
C THR A 48 -8.59 -21.75 -24.01
N LEU A 49 -9.81 -21.55 -23.50
CA LEU A 49 -10.99 -22.25 -24.00
C LEU A 49 -11.31 -21.85 -25.46
N GLY A 50 -11.17 -20.57 -25.81
CA GLY A 50 -11.35 -20.10 -27.19
C GLY A 50 -10.36 -20.74 -28.19
N LEU A 51 -9.16 -21.07 -27.72
CA LEU A 51 -8.18 -21.84 -28.50
C LEU A 51 -8.66 -23.29 -28.70
N PHE A 52 -8.97 -24.00 -27.61
CA PHE A 52 -9.37 -25.41 -27.63
C PHE A 52 -10.66 -25.67 -28.42
N TYR A 53 -11.69 -24.85 -28.23
CA TYR A 53 -12.99 -25.06 -28.88
C TYR A 53 -13.11 -24.43 -30.26
N GLY A 54 -12.08 -23.75 -30.76
CA GLY A 54 -12.10 -23.18 -32.11
C GLY A 54 -13.00 -21.95 -32.29
N VAL A 55 -13.60 -21.42 -31.21
CA VAL A 55 -14.64 -20.38 -31.30
C VAL A 55 -14.02 -19.01 -31.58
N ARG A 56 -14.12 -18.54 -32.83
CA ARG A 56 -13.56 -17.26 -33.29
C ARG A 56 -14.09 -16.06 -32.52
N PHE A 57 -15.38 -16.06 -32.17
CA PHE A 57 -16.01 -14.98 -31.42
C PHE A 57 -15.31 -14.71 -30.08
N VAL A 58 -14.87 -15.76 -29.38
CA VAL A 58 -14.17 -15.65 -28.09
C VAL A 58 -12.83 -14.93 -28.27
N LEU A 59 -12.07 -15.26 -29.33
CA LEU A 59 -10.80 -14.61 -29.64
C LEU A 59 -10.97 -13.13 -30.03
N ILE A 60 -12.02 -12.80 -30.80
CA ILE A 60 -12.32 -11.42 -31.21
C ILE A 60 -12.67 -10.54 -30.00
N VAL A 61 -13.40 -11.08 -29.02
CA VAL A 61 -13.72 -10.35 -27.77
C VAL A 61 -12.51 -10.30 -26.82
N TYR A 62 -11.65 -11.30 -26.84
CA TYR A 62 -10.46 -11.39 -25.99
C TYR A 62 -9.42 -10.30 -26.29
N ILE A 63 -9.16 -10.01 -27.58
CA ILE A 63 -8.17 -9.01 -28.00
C ILE A 63 -8.42 -7.60 -27.43
N PRO A 64 -9.60 -6.96 -27.60
CA PRO A 64 -9.85 -5.62 -27.06
C PRO A 64 -9.81 -5.60 -25.54
N LEU A 65 -10.22 -6.69 -24.85
CA LEU A 65 -10.12 -6.78 -23.40
C LEU A 65 -8.66 -6.80 -22.92
N LEU A 66 -7.77 -7.53 -23.59
CA LEU A 66 -6.35 -7.48 -23.28
C LEU A 66 -5.74 -6.10 -23.54
N ILE A 67 -6.13 -5.43 -24.63
CA ILE A 67 -5.66 -4.08 -24.93
C ILE A 67 -6.05 -3.10 -23.81
N LEU A 68 -7.29 -3.19 -23.30
CA LEU A 68 -7.76 -2.38 -22.17
C LEU A 68 -6.94 -2.64 -20.89
N ILE A 69 -6.55 -3.88 -20.65
CA ILE A 69 -5.71 -4.23 -19.49
C ILE A 69 -4.29 -3.69 -19.65
N VAL A 70 -3.70 -3.77 -20.85
CA VAL A 70 -2.37 -3.21 -21.14
C VAL A 70 -2.35 -1.71 -20.86
N ILE A 71 -3.40 -0.98 -21.29
CA ILE A 71 -3.60 0.44 -20.97
C ILE A 71 -3.59 0.63 -19.44
N PHE A 72 -4.37 -0.16 -18.70
CA PHE A 72 -4.46 -0.05 -17.25
C PHE A 72 -3.12 -0.31 -16.54
N HIS A 73 -2.28 -1.22 -17.04
CA HIS A 73 -0.98 -1.50 -16.46
C HIS A 73 0.10 -0.46 -16.81
N PHE A 74 0.05 0.12 -18.02
CA PHE A 74 1.10 1.00 -18.53
C PHE A 74 1.00 2.43 -18.01
N PHE A 75 -0.19 3.05 -18.08
CA PHE A 75 -0.37 4.48 -17.76
C PHE A 75 -0.05 4.83 -16.29
N PRO A 76 -0.50 4.07 -15.28
CA PRO A 76 -0.18 4.37 -13.88
C PRO A 76 1.31 4.24 -13.58
N GLY A 77 1.99 3.25 -14.18
CA GLY A 77 3.44 3.05 -14.00
C GLY A 77 4.27 4.23 -14.50
N LEU A 78 3.89 4.81 -15.64
CA LEU A 78 4.51 6.02 -16.16
C LEU A 78 4.28 7.22 -15.23
N PHE A 79 3.04 7.40 -14.76
CA PHE A 79 2.66 8.56 -13.97
C PHE A 79 3.26 8.56 -12.55
N MET A 80 3.50 7.38 -11.98
CA MET A 80 4.06 7.22 -10.62
C MET A 80 5.44 7.89 -10.48
N ASN A 81 6.29 7.79 -11.50
CA ASN A 81 7.63 8.38 -11.47
C ASN A 81 7.59 9.91 -11.43
N PHE A 82 6.65 10.53 -12.13
CA PHE A 82 6.52 12.00 -12.16
C PHE A 82 5.94 12.57 -10.86
N GLN A 83 5.06 11.84 -10.18
CA GLN A 83 4.39 12.31 -8.96
C GLN A 83 5.04 11.80 -7.67
N GLN A 84 6.11 11.01 -7.73
CA GLN A 84 6.69 10.37 -6.55
C GLN A 84 6.98 11.37 -5.43
N LYS A 85 7.66 12.49 -5.73
CA LYS A 85 7.97 13.53 -4.72
C LYS A 85 6.69 14.10 -4.10
N LYS A 86 5.69 14.43 -4.92
CA LYS A 86 4.40 14.96 -4.43
C LYS A 86 3.67 13.96 -3.54
N ILE A 87 3.74 12.66 -3.85
CA ILE A 87 3.16 11.60 -3.01
C ILE A 87 3.92 11.50 -1.67
N GLU A 88 5.26 11.50 -1.70
CA GLU A 88 6.09 11.47 -0.49
C GLU A 88 5.85 12.70 0.41
N ASP A 89 5.70 13.89 -0.19
CA ASP A 89 5.40 15.14 0.52
C ASP A 89 4.00 15.13 1.13
N LYS A 90 2.99 14.69 0.36
CA LYS A 90 1.61 14.60 0.83
C LYS A 90 1.48 13.57 1.96
N LEU A 91 2.17 12.43 1.83
CA LEU A 91 2.25 11.42 2.89
C LEU A 91 2.85 12.01 4.17
N THR A 92 3.99 12.70 4.05
CA THR A 92 4.69 13.33 5.17
C THR A 92 3.80 14.35 5.87
N LYS A 93 3.15 15.24 5.10
CA LYS A 93 2.24 16.26 5.64
C LYS A 93 1.05 15.64 6.34
N ASN A 94 0.39 14.64 5.74
CA ASN A 94 -0.77 14.00 6.33
C ASN A 94 -0.41 13.24 7.61
N ILE A 95 0.72 12.54 7.64
CA ILE A 95 1.15 11.82 8.86
C ILE A 95 1.56 12.80 9.96
N LEU A 96 2.31 13.87 9.65
CA LEU A 96 2.66 14.87 10.66
C LEU A 96 1.42 15.57 11.22
N GLY A 97 0.44 15.94 10.37
CA GLY A 97 -0.83 16.50 10.83
C GLY A 97 -1.65 15.50 11.65
N PHE A 98 -1.59 14.21 11.31
CA PHE A 98 -2.20 13.16 12.13
C PHE A 98 -1.52 13.02 13.49
N ILE A 99 -0.18 13.01 13.55
CA ILE A 99 0.58 12.97 14.82
C ILE A 99 0.24 14.18 15.67
N GLN A 100 0.11 15.38 15.09
CA GLN A 100 -0.25 16.59 15.85
C GLN A 100 -1.63 16.49 16.51
N ASN A 101 -2.59 15.87 15.84
CA ASN A 101 -3.96 15.70 16.32
C ASN A 101 -4.23 14.32 16.95
N TYR A 102 -3.19 13.53 17.15
CA TYR A 102 -3.30 12.19 17.73
C TYR A 102 -3.82 12.28 19.15
N ASN A 103 -4.92 11.59 19.43
CA ASN A 103 -5.48 11.48 20.76
C ASN A 103 -5.87 10.02 21.03
N PRO A 104 -5.25 9.32 21.98
CA PRO A 104 -5.57 7.92 22.27
C PRO A 104 -6.98 7.73 22.86
N MET A 105 -7.59 8.80 23.36
CA MET A 105 -8.94 8.80 23.94
C MET A 105 -10.05 9.09 22.90
N ASP A 106 -9.67 9.48 21.68
CA ASP A 106 -10.65 9.79 20.62
C ASP A 106 -11.14 8.50 19.94
N GLN A 107 -12.35 8.07 20.33
CA GLN A 107 -12.99 6.88 19.77
C GLN A 107 -13.27 6.99 18.26
N ALA A 108 -13.50 8.20 17.73
CA ALA A 108 -13.78 8.37 16.30
C ALA A 108 -12.55 8.05 15.44
N ASN A 109 -11.36 8.38 15.94
CA ASN A 109 -10.09 8.18 15.24
C ASN A 109 -9.29 6.97 15.77
N GLN A 110 -9.87 6.15 16.65
CA GLN A 110 -9.21 4.99 17.27
C GLN A 110 -8.58 4.05 16.23
N HIS A 111 -9.25 3.82 15.09
CA HIS A 111 -8.74 2.97 14.01
C HIS A 111 -7.43 3.51 13.40
N LYS A 112 -7.28 4.83 13.27
CA LYS A 112 -6.04 5.47 12.79
C LYS A 112 -4.96 5.45 13.87
N ALA A 113 -5.37 5.64 15.13
CA ALA A 113 -4.46 5.62 16.27
C ALA A 113 -3.80 4.25 16.45
N VAL A 114 -4.60 3.18 16.45
CA VAL A 114 -4.12 1.79 16.52
C VAL A 114 -3.20 1.45 15.35
N ALA A 115 -3.54 1.90 14.13
CA ALA A 115 -2.69 1.68 12.96
C ALA A 115 -1.31 2.35 13.09
N TRP A 116 -1.28 3.58 13.62
CA TRP A 116 -0.04 4.31 13.84
C TRP A 116 0.81 3.70 14.95
N ASP A 117 0.19 3.33 16.07
CA ASP A 117 0.85 2.65 17.18
C ASP A 117 1.50 1.34 16.73
N TYR A 118 0.77 0.56 15.93
CA TYR A 118 1.31 -0.66 15.33
C TYR A 118 2.56 -0.38 14.51
N VAL A 119 2.56 0.66 13.67
CA VAL A 119 3.72 0.99 12.82
C VAL A 119 4.95 1.32 13.66
N GLN A 120 4.78 2.10 14.72
CA GLN A 120 5.87 2.47 15.63
C GLN A 120 6.46 1.25 16.34
N VAL A 121 5.61 0.34 16.84
CA VAL A 121 6.04 -0.91 17.47
C VAL A 121 6.73 -1.84 16.47
N GLN A 122 6.12 -2.07 15.30
CA GLN A 122 6.60 -3.02 14.30
C GLN A 122 7.94 -2.62 13.67
N LEU A 123 8.18 -1.32 13.54
CA LEU A 123 9.41 -0.77 12.96
C LEU A 123 10.42 -0.33 14.02
N SER A 124 10.06 -0.41 15.30
CA SER A 124 10.86 0.09 16.42
C SER A 124 11.35 1.52 16.14
N CYS A 125 10.39 2.42 15.92
CA CYS A 125 10.65 3.82 15.58
C CYS A 125 9.68 4.73 16.33
N CYS A 126 10.01 6.02 16.45
CA CYS A 126 9.15 7.00 17.11
C CYS A 126 8.98 8.28 16.29
N GLY A 127 7.74 8.72 16.18
CA GLY A 127 7.35 9.85 15.33
C GLY A 127 7.62 9.61 13.84
N TRP A 128 7.48 10.65 13.02
CA TRP A 128 7.75 10.56 11.58
C TRP A 128 9.23 10.84 11.28
N THR A 129 9.73 12.01 11.64
CA THR A 129 11.16 12.37 11.54
C THR A 129 11.93 12.00 12.81
N GLY A 130 11.23 11.92 13.95
CA GLY A 130 11.79 11.53 15.23
C GLY A 130 10.79 11.77 16.38
N PRO A 131 11.17 11.47 17.62
CA PRO A 131 10.29 11.62 18.79
C PRO A 131 9.85 13.07 19.00
N GLU A 132 10.65 14.04 18.56
CA GLU A 132 10.36 15.48 18.56
C GLU A 132 9.02 15.86 17.93
N ASN A 133 8.49 15.06 16.99
CA ASN A 133 7.18 15.33 16.41
C ASN A 133 6.04 15.31 17.45
N TRP A 134 6.24 14.62 18.58
CA TRP A 134 5.29 14.57 19.68
C TRP A 134 5.30 15.83 20.56
N LYS A 135 6.32 16.71 20.46
CA LYS A 135 6.31 18.02 21.16
C LYS A 135 5.16 18.92 20.71
N ASN A 136 4.73 18.76 19.45
CA ASN A 136 3.66 19.56 18.84
C ASN A 136 2.30 18.86 18.86
N ASN A 137 2.15 17.78 19.63
CA ASN A 137 0.89 17.06 19.74
C ASN A 137 -0.01 17.70 20.80
N THR A 138 -1.28 17.91 20.47
CA THR A 138 -2.24 18.60 21.35
C THR A 138 -2.60 17.86 22.64
N PHE A 139 -2.37 16.55 22.72
CA PHE A 139 -2.67 15.72 23.89
C PHE A 139 -1.45 15.54 24.82
N PHE A 140 -0.27 15.29 24.25
CA PHE A 140 0.95 15.02 24.99
C PHE A 140 1.73 16.28 25.39
N GLN A 141 1.55 17.41 24.69
CA GLN A 141 2.25 18.65 25.00
C GLN A 141 1.91 19.20 26.41
N ASP A 142 0.66 19.06 26.84
CA ASP A 142 0.17 19.62 28.11
C ASP A 142 0.31 18.66 29.31
N GLN A 143 0.70 17.40 29.06
CA GLN A 143 0.75 16.37 30.10
C GLN A 143 2.20 16.00 30.43
N ALA A 144 2.67 16.46 31.60
CA ALA A 144 4.00 16.14 32.08
C ALA A 144 4.13 14.64 32.43
N GLY A 145 5.24 14.04 32.03
CA GLY A 145 5.59 12.68 32.41
C GLY A 145 4.85 11.56 31.68
N ILE A 146 4.15 11.84 30.58
CA ILE A 146 3.56 10.81 29.71
C ILE A 146 4.10 10.84 28.28
N TYR A 147 4.09 9.69 27.62
CA TYR A 147 4.48 9.53 26.23
C TYR A 147 3.71 8.37 25.56
N PRO A 148 3.66 8.30 24.22
CA PRO A 148 3.03 7.18 23.52
C PRO A 148 3.76 5.87 23.81
N CYS A 149 3.04 4.86 24.31
CA CYS A 149 3.66 3.56 24.63
C CYS A 149 4.26 2.87 23.40
N SER A 150 3.69 3.10 22.23
CA SER A 150 4.13 2.57 20.94
C SER A 150 5.56 2.98 20.56
N CYS A 151 6.09 4.06 21.16
CA CYS A 151 7.46 4.51 21.02
C CYS A 151 8.46 3.92 22.04
N SER A 152 7.98 3.21 23.06
CA SER A 152 8.81 2.75 24.19
C SER A 152 9.91 1.78 23.76
N SER A 153 11.11 1.98 24.29
CA SER A 153 12.24 1.05 24.10
C SER A 153 12.15 -0.18 25.01
N HIS A 154 11.29 -0.15 26.04
CA HIS A 154 11.09 -1.25 26.98
C HIS A 154 9.60 -1.60 27.11
N PRO A 155 9.18 -2.82 26.77
CA PRO A 155 7.78 -3.24 26.85
C PRO A 155 7.26 -3.48 28.28
N ALA A 156 8.10 -3.32 29.32
CA ALA A 156 7.78 -3.70 30.70
C ALA A 156 6.95 -2.67 31.50
N SER A 157 6.74 -1.45 30.99
CA SER A 157 5.85 -0.42 31.57
C SER A 157 4.48 -0.36 30.88
N PHE A 158 4.05 -1.47 30.28
CA PHE A 158 2.81 -1.56 29.52
C PHE A 158 1.59 -1.53 30.46
N GLN A 159 0.91 -0.38 30.51
CA GLN A 159 -0.47 -0.31 30.98
C GLN A 159 -1.41 -0.42 29.76
N PRO A 160 -2.13 -1.54 29.58
CA PRO A 160 -2.84 -1.84 28.33
C PRO A 160 -4.06 -0.94 28.02
N VAL A 161 -4.44 -0.04 28.92
CA VAL A 161 -5.81 0.51 28.94
C VAL A 161 -5.95 1.85 28.22
N LEU A 162 -4.86 2.63 28.02
CA LEU A 162 -4.93 3.97 27.42
C LEU A 162 -3.93 4.26 26.28
N GLY A 163 -3.03 3.33 25.92
CA GLY A 163 -2.00 3.60 24.89
C GLY A 163 -0.94 4.66 25.29
N VAL A 164 -0.92 5.07 26.56
CA VAL A 164 0.01 6.05 27.13
C VAL A 164 0.88 5.41 28.21
N CYS A 165 2.16 5.80 28.24
CA CYS A 165 3.16 5.31 29.18
C CYS A 165 3.64 6.46 30.05
N ARG A 166 3.89 6.19 31.35
CA ARG A 166 4.40 7.18 32.30
C ARG A 166 5.91 7.04 32.53
N LEU A 167 6.58 8.16 32.78
CA LEU A 167 7.95 8.18 33.29
C LEU A 167 7.96 7.74 34.77
N THR A 168 8.93 6.90 35.14
CA THR A 168 9.12 6.42 36.52
C THR A 168 9.80 7.45 37.42
N ALA A 169 10.51 8.42 36.84
CA ALA A 169 11.09 9.57 37.54
C ALA A 169 10.73 10.85 36.76
N VAL A 170 9.93 11.72 37.36
CA VAL A 170 9.50 12.98 36.74
C VAL A 170 10.41 14.09 37.26
N SER A 171 11.34 14.55 36.43
CA SER A 171 11.92 15.89 36.61
C SER A 171 10.86 16.93 36.23
N HIS A 172 10.85 18.09 36.90
CA HIS A 172 9.85 19.17 36.74
C HIS A 172 9.73 19.74 35.30
N LYS A 173 10.55 19.26 34.35
CA LYS A 173 10.45 19.50 32.91
C LYS A 173 10.81 18.22 32.16
N SER A 174 9.92 17.25 32.06
CA SER A 174 10.14 16.12 31.16
C SER A 174 10.08 16.60 29.72
N VAL A 175 11.24 16.90 29.14
CA VAL A 175 11.36 17.22 27.71
C VAL A 175 11.33 15.89 26.95
N VAL A 176 10.78 15.86 25.72
CA VAL A 176 10.74 14.65 24.86
C VAL A 176 12.12 14.00 24.68
N ASP A 177 13.19 14.78 24.84
CA ASP A 177 14.58 14.32 24.83
C ASP A 177 14.88 13.29 25.95
N ASP A 178 14.23 13.40 27.11
CA ASP A 178 14.39 12.52 28.28
C ASP A 178 13.54 11.23 28.20
N TRP A 179 12.67 11.10 27.20
CA TRP A 179 11.80 9.92 27.08
C TRP A 179 12.61 8.66 26.72
N PRO A 180 12.33 7.50 27.35
CA PRO A 180 12.99 6.23 27.07
C PRO A 180 12.44 5.58 25.78
N VAL A 181 12.53 6.31 24.66
CA VAL A 181 11.96 5.97 23.36
C VAL A 181 13.01 5.81 22.29
N THR A 182 12.66 5.13 21.21
CA THR A 182 13.56 4.99 20.07
C THR A 182 13.73 6.33 19.34
N LYS A 183 14.97 6.79 19.14
CA LYS A 183 15.25 8.09 18.51
C LYS A 183 15.10 8.09 16.98
N GLN A 184 15.02 6.92 16.35
CA GLN A 184 14.85 6.78 14.90
C GLN A 184 13.42 7.12 14.47
N GLY A 185 13.25 8.03 13.51
CA GLY A 185 11.97 8.37 12.91
C GLY A 185 11.44 7.31 11.95
N CYS A 186 10.12 7.08 11.96
CA CYS A 186 9.48 6.06 11.14
C CYS A 186 9.47 6.37 9.63
N GLY A 187 9.57 7.64 9.24
CA GLY A 187 9.40 8.09 7.85
C GLY A 187 10.37 7.41 6.89
N THR A 188 11.66 7.33 7.25
CA THR A 188 12.68 6.70 6.40
C THR A 188 12.45 5.19 6.24
N LEU A 189 12.04 4.51 7.31
CA LEU A 189 11.75 3.07 7.33
C LEU A 189 10.49 2.75 6.54
N VAL A 190 9.42 3.53 6.73
CA VAL A 190 8.15 3.42 6.00
C VAL A 190 8.37 3.67 4.51
N GLN A 191 9.05 4.76 4.14
CA GLN A 191 9.37 5.06 2.75
C GLN A 191 10.24 3.96 2.10
N LYS A 192 11.24 3.43 2.82
CA LYS A 192 12.07 2.32 2.33
C LYS A 192 11.24 1.05 2.07
N ARG A 193 10.33 0.70 2.99
CA ARG A 193 9.41 -0.44 2.83
C ARG A 193 8.44 -0.20 1.66
N PHE A 194 7.88 1.00 1.55
CA PHE A 194 7.00 1.38 0.46
C PHE A 194 7.70 1.28 -0.90
N LYS A 195 8.91 1.84 -1.03
CA LYS A 195 9.73 1.74 -2.26
C LYS A 195 10.00 0.30 -2.64
N LYS A 196 10.30 -0.58 -1.66
CA LYS A 196 10.48 -2.00 -1.92
C LYS A 196 9.21 -2.65 -2.48
N VAL A 197 8.05 -2.39 -1.88
CA VAL A 197 6.76 -2.92 -2.37
C VAL A 197 6.43 -2.37 -3.76
N ALA A 198 6.57 -1.06 -3.96
CA ALA A 198 6.33 -0.41 -5.25
C ALA A 198 7.23 -0.99 -6.36
N ASN A 199 8.51 -1.22 -6.06
CA ASN A 199 9.44 -1.85 -6.99
C ASN A 199 9.02 -3.29 -7.33
N THR A 200 8.60 -4.08 -6.33
CA THR A 200 8.07 -5.43 -6.58
C THR A 200 6.83 -5.40 -7.47
N VAL A 201 5.89 -4.48 -7.22
CA VAL A 201 4.69 -4.32 -8.05
C VAL A 201 5.07 -3.94 -9.48
N PHE A 202 5.96 -2.97 -9.66
CA PHE A 202 6.43 -2.53 -10.98
C PHE A 202 7.04 -3.68 -11.78
N VAL A 203 7.92 -4.47 -11.17
CA VAL A 203 8.56 -5.63 -11.83
C VAL A 203 7.51 -6.65 -12.28
N VAL A 204 6.56 -7.01 -11.41
CA VAL A 204 5.55 -8.01 -11.78
C VAL A 204 4.55 -7.45 -12.80
N SER A 205 4.21 -6.17 -12.73
CA SER A 205 3.39 -5.52 -13.76
C SER A 205 4.08 -5.53 -15.13
N PHE A 206 5.40 -5.35 -15.19
CA PHE A 206 6.15 -5.47 -16.44
C PHE A 206 6.12 -6.89 -17.03
N VAL A 207 6.25 -7.92 -16.20
CA VAL A 207 6.12 -9.33 -16.63
C VAL A 207 4.71 -9.60 -17.18
N VAL A 208 3.68 -9.07 -16.51
CA VAL A 208 2.29 -9.22 -16.96
C VAL A 208 2.06 -8.50 -18.29
N LEU A 209 2.53 -7.26 -18.44
CA LEU A 209 2.47 -6.51 -19.70
C LEU A 209 3.11 -7.29 -20.86
N PHE A 210 4.28 -7.87 -20.64
CA PHE A 210 4.95 -8.70 -21.65
C PHE A 210 4.10 -9.92 -22.02
N SER A 211 3.51 -10.61 -21.03
CA SER A 211 2.63 -11.76 -21.28
C SER A 211 1.35 -11.38 -22.04
N GLU A 212 0.79 -10.19 -21.79
CA GLU A 212 -0.41 -9.67 -22.47
C GLU A 212 -0.11 -9.35 -23.94
N ILE A 213 1.04 -8.73 -24.23
CA ILE A 213 1.47 -8.43 -25.60
C ILE A 213 1.66 -9.72 -26.40
N LEU A 214 2.31 -10.74 -25.81
CA LEU A 214 2.43 -12.05 -26.44
C LEU A 214 1.07 -12.71 -26.68
N GLY A 215 0.15 -12.63 -25.71
CA GLY A 215 -1.20 -13.16 -25.84
C GLY A 215 -2.00 -12.50 -26.96
N ILE A 216 -1.87 -11.18 -27.13
CA ILE A 216 -2.45 -10.43 -28.24
C ILE A 216 -1.86 -10.90 -29.57
N GLY A 217 -0.52 -10.98 -29.68
CA GLY A 217 0.16 -11.42 -30.89
C GLY A 217 -0.23 -12.83 -31.32
N LEU A 218 -0.27 -13.79 -30.39
CA LEU A 218 -0.72 -15.16 -30.65
C LEU A 218 -2.19 -15.22 -31.08
N SER A 219 -3.06 -14.43 -30.43
CA SER A 219 -4.48 -14.37 -30.78
C SER A 219 -4.68 -13.85 -32.20
N PHE A 220 -3.94 -12.81 -32.61
CA PHE A 220 -3.96 -12.29 -33.98
C PHE A 220 -3.46 -13.33 -34.99
N TYR A 221 -2.34 -13.99 -34.71
CA TYR A 221 -1.78 -15.02 -35.59
C TYR A 221 -2.78 -16.15 -35.84
N ILE A 222 -3.46 -16.63 -34.79
CA ILE A 222 -4.43 -17.73 -34.88
C ILE A 222 -5.72 -17.29 -35.60
N CYS A 223 -6.21 -16.07 -35.35
CA CYS A 223 -7.35 -15.52 -36.08
C CYS A 223 -7.04 -15.35 -37.57
N ALA A 224 -5.83 -14.87 -37.92
CA ALA A 224 -5.40 -14.72 -39.30
C ALA A 224 -5.25 -16.08 -40.01
N GLY A 225 -4.57 -17.05 -39.38
CA GLY A 225 -4.42 -18.40 -39.95
C GLY A 225 -5.75 -19.08 -40.24
N ARG A 226 -6.71 -18.99 -39.32
CA ARG A 226 -8.07 -19.55 -39.52
C ARG A 226 -8.88 -18.87 -40.63
N ASN A 227 -8.59 -17.61 -40.97
CA ASN A 227 -9.27 -16.95 -42.09
C ASN A 227 -8.78 -17.51 -43.44
N VAL A 228 -7.47 -17.77 -43.55
CA VAL A 228 -6.87 -18.35 -44.76
C VAL A 228 -7.43 -19.75 -45.06
N ASP A 229 -7.60 -20.60 -44.04
CA ASP A 229 -8.17 -21.95 -44.22
C ASP A 229 -9.63 -21.95 -44.72
N VAL A 230 -10.41 -20.90 -44.41
CA VAL A 230 -11.81 -20.81 -44.86
C VAL A 230 -11.91 -20.34 -46.31
N GLU A 231 -11.05 -19.42 -46.74
CA GLU A 231 -11.00 -18.97 -48.13
C GLU A 231 -10.42 -20.03 -49.08
N GLY A 232 -9.57 -20.94 -48.59
CA GLY A 232 -9.05 -22.06 -49.40
C GLY A 232 -10.03 -23.21 -49.64
N HIS A 233 -11.18 -23.23 -48.96
CA HIS A 233 -12.21 -24.27 -49.06
C HIS A 233 -13.54 -23.79 -49.66
N SER A 234 -13.64 -22.52 -50.07
CA SER A 234 -14.78 -21.95 -50.80
C SER A 234 -14.49 -21.81 -52.28
#